data_AF-A0A6V7KRY5-F1
#
_entry.id   AF-A0A6V7KRY5-F1
#
_cell.length_a   1.000
_cell.length_b   1.000
_cell.length_c   1.000
_cell.angle_alpha   90.00
_cell.angle_beta   90.00
_cell.angle_gamma   90.00
#
_symmetry.space_group_name_H-M   'P 1'
#
loop_
_entity.id
_entity.type
_entity.pdbx_description
1 polymer ?
#
loop_
_entity_poly.entity_id
_entity_poly.type
_entity_poly.pdbx_seq_one_letter_code
_entity_poly.pdbx_strand_id
1 'polypeptide(L)' 'VIRASLTDKREKYYDSKNIGCYMFKIDDHLVVDATMKGNAARFINHSCE' A
#
# COMPACT_ATOMS: atom_id res chain seq x y z
N VAL A 1 5.30 -0.27 -8.06
CA VAL A 1 5.87 -1.49 -7.44
C VAL A 1 7.11 -1.12 -6.66
N ILE A 2 7.29 -1.69 -5.47
CA ILE A 2 8.41 -1.47 -4.55
C ILE A 2 8.86 -2.80 -3.93
N ARG A 3 10.04 -2.81 -3.32
CA ARG A 3 10.53 -3.94 -2.51
C ARG A 3 9.74 -4.05 -1.21
N ALA A 4 9.45 -5.27 -0.78
CA ALA A 4 8.74 -5.57 0.47
C ALA A 4 9.45 -4.95 1.69
N SER A 5 10.78 -4.91 1.73
CA SER A 5 11.53 -4.27 2.82
C SER A 5 11.33 -2.75 2.97
N LEU A 6 10.65 -2.10 2.03
CA LEU A 6 10.35 -0.66 2.09
C LEU A 6 8.97 -0.35 2.67
N THR A 7 8.11 -1.35 2.90
CA THR A 7 6.72 -1.15 3.33
C THR A 7 6.65 -0.46 4.69
N ASP A 8 7.37 -0.96 5.69
CA ASP A 8 7.32 -0.44 7.07
C ASP A 8 7.73 1.04 7.15
N LYS A 9 8.75 1.42 6.37
CA LYS A 9 9.21 2.81 6.30
C LYS A 9 8.15 3.71 5.67
N ARG A 10 7.47 3.24 4.63
CA ARG A 10 6.45 4.01 3.92
C ARG A 10 5.15 4.10 4.70
N GLU A 11 4.74 3.01 5.35
CA GLU A 11 3.58 2.99 6.23
C GLU A 11 3.73 4.02 7.35
N LYS A 12 4.87 4.03 8.06
CA LYS A 12 5.17 5.06 9.08
C LYS A 12 5.15 6.47 8.53
N TYR A 13 5.65 6.67 7.30
CA TYR A 13 5.64 7.98 6.66
C TYR A 13 4.21 8.43 6.34
N TYR A 14 3.36 7.55 5.78
CA TYR A 14 1.98 7.87 5.44
C TYR A 14 1.13 8.11 6.70
N ASP A 15 1.31 7.30 7.74
CA ASP A 15 0.69 7.48 9.05
C ASP A 15 1.04 8.85 9.66
N SER A 16 2.33 9.24 9.64
CA SER A 16 2.79 10.56 10.12
C SER A 16 2.20 11.76 9.37
N LYS A 17 1.59 11.51 8.20
CA LYS A 17 0.96 12.50 7.33
C LYS A 17 -0.57 12.39 7.31
N ASN A 18 -1.16 11.48 8.10
CA ASN A 18 -2.58 11.14 8.05
C ASN A 18 -3.05 10.78 6.62
N ILE A 19 -2.21 10.06 5.88
CA ILE A 19 -2.51 9.54 4.54
C ILE A 19 -2.81 8.04 4.69
N GLY A 20 -3.91 7.57 4.08
CA GLY A 20 -4.24 6.14 4.09
C GLY A 20 -3.18 5.30 3.36
N CYS A 21 -3.01 4.04 3.77
CA CYS A 21 -2.03 3.12 3.19
C CYS A 21 -2.71 2.17 2.19
N TYR A 22 -2.28 2.21 0.93
CA TYR A 22 -2.81 1.31 -0.12
C TYR A 22 -1.68 0.47 -0.70
N MET A 23 -1.37 -0.66 -0.05
CA MET A 23 -0.32 -1.59 -0.47
C MET A 23 -0.88 -2.99 -0.70
N PHE A 24 -0.54 -3.59 -1.84
CA PHE A 24 -0.99 -4.93 -2.24
C PHE A 24 0.21 -5.82 -2.50
N LYS A 25 0.32 -6.94 -1.77
CA LYS A 25 1.43 -7.89 -1.91
C LYS A 25 1.33 -8.63 -3.25
N ILE A 26 2.44 -8.70 -3.99
CA ILE A 26 2.56 -9.56 -5.18
C ILE A 26 3.16 -10.90 -4.75
N ASP A 27 4.32 -10.83 -4.09
CA ASP A 27 5.09 -11.96 -3.57
C ASP A 27 5.89 -11.53 -2.32
N ASP A 28 6.80 -12.37 -1.83
CA ASP A 28 7.60 -12.10 -0.62
C ASP A 28 8.64 -10.98 -0.78
N HIS A 29 8.92 -10.55 -2.01
CA HIS A 29 9.92 -9.54 -2.33
C HIS A 29 9.32 -8.26 -2.90
N LEU A 30 8.12 -8.32 -3.49
CA LEU A 30 7.50 -7.22 -4.23
C LEU A 30 6.09 -6.87 -3.74
N VAL A 31 5.84 -5.56 -3.68
CA VAL A 31 4.57 -4.96 -3.25
C VAL A 31 4.17 -3.85 -4.24
N VAL A 32 2.90 -3.76 -4.58
CA VAL A 32 2.31 -2.61 -5.28
C VAL A 32 1.93 -1.56 -4.25
N ASP A 33 2.57 -0.40 -4.28
CA ASP A 33 2.15 0.78 -3.53
C ASP A 33 1.31 1.68 -4.44
N ALA A 34 0.01 1.78 -4.13
CA ALA A 34 -0.99 2.57 -4.86
C ALA A 34 -1.36 3.89 -4.14
N THR A 35 -0.68 4.22 -3.03
CA THR A 35 -1.04 5.33 -2.13
C THR A 35 -0.93 6.69 -2.83
N MET A 36 0.20 6.94 -3.49
CA MET A 36 0.46 8.22 -4.18
C MET A 36 0.20 8.16 -5.69
N LYS A 37 0.32 6.97 -6.28
CA LYS A 37 0.15 6.73 -7.72
C LYS A 37 -0.54 5.37 -7.92
N GLY A 38 -1.69 5.38 -8.58
CA GLY A 38 -2.51 4.19 -8.83
C GLY A 38 -3.69 4.51 -9.73
N ASN A 39 -4.62 3.58 -9.86
CA ASN A 39 -5.87 3.76 -10.61
C ASN A 39 -7.09 3.63 -9.67
N ALA A 40 -8.29 3.51 -10.24
CA ALA A 40 -9.53 3.38 -9.48
C ALA A 40 -9.63 2.08 -8.64
N ALA A 41 -8.80 1.06 -8.91
CA ALA A 41 -8.85 -0.21 -8.18
C ALA A 41 -8.49 -0.07 -6.69
N ARG A 42 -7.84 1.01 -6.28
CA ARG A 42 -7.51 1.27 -4.87
C ARG A 42 -8.74 1.47 -3.97
N PHE A 43 -9.93 1.66 -4.56
CA PHE A 43 -11.17 1.92 -3.82
C PHE A 43 -12.01 0.65 -3.58
N ILE A 44 -11.44 -0.52 -3.86
CA ILE A 44 -12.07 -1.80 -3.49
C ILE A 44 -11.93 -1.97 -1.98
N ASN A 45 -13.06 -2.10 -1.29
CA ASN A 45 -13.10 -2.28 0.15
C ASN A 45 -12.90 -3.75 0.53
N HIS A 46 -12.37 -3.99 1.73
CA HIS A 46 -12.40 -5.30 2.35
C HIS A 46 -13.80 -5.57 2.94
N SER A 47 -14.34 -6.76 2.68
CA SER A 47 -15.50 -7.34 3.36
C SER A 47 -15.08 -8.71 3.90
N CYS A 48 -15.58 -9.06 5.09
CA CYS A 48 -15.32 -10.36 5.73
C CYS A 48 -16.28 -11.47 5.26
N GLU A 49 -17.38 -11.09 4.62
CA GLU A 49 -18.37 -12.02 4.01
C GLU A 49 -17.96 -12.47 2.61
#